data_AF-A0A803LDJ1-F1
#
_entry.id   AF-A0A803LDJ1-F1
#
_cell.length_a   1.000
_cell.length_b   1.000
_cell.length_c   1.000
_cell.angle_alpha   90.00
_cell.angle_beta   90.00
_cell.angle_gamma   90.00
#
_symmetry.space_group_name_H-M   'P 1'
#
loop_
_entity.id
_entity.type
_entity.pdbx_description
1 polymer ?
#
loop_
_entity_poly.entity_id
_entity_poly.type
_entity_poly.pdbx_seq_one_letter_code
_entity_poly.pdbx_strand_id
1 'polypeptide(L)'
;MDEDDDTRSHTSIGSEPPSPPSGQITVTVAAAPPSSTPSSSTPQPPPQLSQRATSVLIDAWGERYMELSRGNLKQKHWKEVADIVSSREDFTKVPKTDIQCKNRIDTVKKKYKVEKQKVVSGCGPSRWPFFDRLDRLIGPAAATPNSNTVMGLGPLSTATVSTGGPLPHGKAVPVGIPVWGSSVRDLTRAIMKFGEAYEAAESAKLQHIVEMEMQRMKFAKELELQRMKFMMKTQLELSQLNN
;
A
#
# COMPACT_ATOMS: atom_id res chain seq x y z
N MET A 1 30.16 24.64 43.96
CA MET A 1 31.05 25.76 43.57
C MET A 1 30.52 26.25 42.24
N ASP A 2 29.27 26.76 42.22
CA ASP A 2 28.71 27.95 42.93
C ASP A 2 28.98 29.19 42.04
N GLU A 3 28.05 30.11 41.74
CA GLU A 3 26.69 30.38 42.26
C GLU A 3 25.59 30.48 41.16
N ASP A 4 24.32 30.45 41.58
CA ASP A 4 23.14 30.91 40.82
C ASP A 4 23.01 32.45 40.80
N ASP A 5 22.25 33.01 39.83
CA ASP A 5 21.51 34.26 40.02
C ASP A 5 20.10 34.14 39.41
N ASP A 6 19.09 34.55 40.19
CA ASP A 6 17.67 34.28 39.93
C ASP A 6 16.90 35.62 39.89
N THR A 7 16.70 36.20 38.70
CA THR A 7 15.96 37.45 38.52
C THR A 7 14.54 37.21 38.01
N ARG A 8 13.61 37.25 38.97
CA ARG A 8 12.19 36.86 38.88
C ARG A 8 11.25 38.07 38.72
N SER A 9 10.07 37.85 38.11
CA SER A 9 8.93 38.78 37.98
C SER A 9 9.03 39.74 36.77
N HIS A 10 7.94 40.24 36.16
CA HIS A 10 6.57 40.42 36.65
C HIS A 10 5.46 39.84 35.76
N THR A 11 4.28 39.66 36.36
CA THR A 11 3.04 39.16 35.76
C THR A 11 2.05 40.26 35.38
N SER A 12 1.13 39.90 34.48
CA SER A 12 -0.33 40.14 34.56
C SER A 12 -0.96 41.10 33.54
N ILE A 13 -2.22 40.77 33.17
CA ILE A 13 -3.26 41.61 32.53
C ILE A 13 -2.94 42.12 31.09
N GLY A 14 -3.79 42.01 30.07
CA GLY A 14 -5.12 41.40 29.96
C GLY A 14 -6.26 42.40 29.72
N SER A 15 -6.50 42.81 28.45
CA SER A 15 -7.64 43.65 28.05
C SER A 15 -8.06 43.41 26.60
N GLU A 16 -9.36 43.18 26.38
CA GLU A 16 -10.05 43.10 25.09
C GLU A 16 -11.11 44.22 25.02
N PRO A 17 -11.16 45.01 23.93
CA PRO A 17 -12.33 45.87 23.67
C PRO A 17 -12.72 45.94 22.15
N PRO A 18 -13.89 46.48 21.78
CA PRO A 18 -15.21 45.90 22.06
C PRO A 18 -16.17 45.92 20.84
N SER A 19 -17.29 45.18 20.91
CA SER A 19 -18.36 45.19 19.89
C SER A 19 -19.47 46.22 20.20
N PRO A 20 -19.91 47.04 19.22
CA PRO A 20 -21.15 47.84 19.26
C PRO A 20 -22.18 47.33 18.19
N PRO A 21 -23.43 47.85 18.08
CA PRO A 21 -24.58 47.02 18.45
C PRO A 21 -25.66 46.85 17.36
N SER A 22 -26.63 45.97 17.62
CA SER A 22 -27.83 45.77 16.79
C SER A 22 -28.76 47.00 16.82
N GLY A 23 -29.22 47.47 15.65
CA GLY A 23 -30.20 48.56 15.56
C GLY A 23 -30.87 48.74 14.19
N GLN A 24 -32.19 48.51 14.17
CA GLN A 24 -33.19 49.01 13.21
C GLN A 24 -33.01 48.78 11.69
N ILE A 25 -33.78 47.79 11.23
CA ILE A 25 -34.62 47.77 10.01
C ILE A 25 -34.70 49.10 9.22
N THR A 26 -34.34 49.06 7.93
CA THR A 26 -34.84 50.00 6.92
C THR A 26 -35.31 49.23 5.69
N VAL A 27 -36.60 49.32 5.35
CA VAL A 27 -37.16 48.68 4.16
C VAL A 27 -37.09 49.64 2.98
N THR A 28 -36.23 49.34 2.00
CA THR A 28 -36.14 50.09 0.75
C THR A 28 -36.38 49.15 -0.43
N VAL A 29 -37.49 49.36 -1.14
CA VAL A 29 -37.87 48.61 -2.34
C VAL A 29 -37.65 49.48 -3.58
N ALA A 30 -36.79 49.06 -4.51
CA ALA A 30 -36.94 49.28 -5.96
C ALA A 30 -35.78 48.65 -6.77
N ALA A 31 -36.11 48.34 -8.05
CA ALA A 31 -35.21 48.18 -9.20
C ALA A 31 -34.19 47.02 -9.26
N ALA A 32 -34.18 46.39 -10.44
CA ALA A 32 -33.16 45.50 -11.01
C ALA A 32 -33.16 45.75 -12.54
N PRO A 33 -32.23 45.21 -13.36
CA PRO A 33 -31.02 44.42 -13.06
C PRO A 33 -29.75 45.25 -13.44
N PRO A 34 -28.54 44.74 -13.82
CA PRO A 34 -28.20 43.52 -14.57
C PRO A 34 -27.42 42.45 -13.76
N SER A 35 -27.25 41.28 -14.36
CA SER A 35 -26.58 40.11 -13.77
C SER A 35 -25.05 40.16 -13.86
N SER A 36 -24.38 40.40 -12.73
CA SER A 36 -22.95 40.08 -12.57
C SER A 36 -22.61 39.85 -11.10
N THR A 37 -22.33 38.59 -10.71
CA THR A 37 -22.01 38.18 -9.33
C THR A 37 -20.54 37.75 -9.17
N PRO A 38 -19.64 38.65 -8.74
CA PRO A 38 -18.25 38.31 -8.41
C PRO A 38 -18.06 38.15 -6.89
N SER A 39 -18.49 37.04 -6.29
CA SER A 39 -18.03 36.60 -4.94
C SER A 39 -18.49 35.21 -4.53
N SER A 40 -17.55 34.28 -4.36
CA SER A 40 -17.62 33.18 -3.39
C SER A 40 -16.24 32.55 -3.18
N SER A 41 -15.32 33.33 -2.62
CA SER A 41 -13.99 32.87 -2.16
C SER A 41 -14.09 32.00 -0.90
N THR A 42 -14.86 30.92 -0.98
CA THR A 42 -14.95 29.89 0.06
C THR A 42 -13.58 29.26 0.28
N PRO A 43 -13.09 29.10 1.52
CA PRO A 43 -11.86 28.37 1.80
C PRO A 43 -11.95 26.94 1.25
N GLN A 44 -11.21 26.65 0.17
CA GLN A 44 -11.19 25.30 -0.40
C GLN A 44 -10.60 24.31 0.62
N PRO A 45 -11.27 23.17 0.89
CA PRO A 45 -10.63 22.06 1.58
C PRO A 45 -9.33 21.66 0.87
N PRO A 46 -8.30 21.17 1.59
CA PRO A 46 -7.03 20.77 0.99
C PRO A 46 -7.27 19.76 -0.14
N PRO A 47 -6.55 19.87 -1.27
CA PRO A 47 -6.96 19.34 -2.57
C PRO A 47 -7.15 17.81 -2.54
N GLN A 48 -8.38 17.38 -2.27
CA GLN A 48 -8.73 15.98 -2.25
C GLN A 48 -8.69 15.45 -3.69
N LEU A 49 -7.90 14.39 -3.94
CA LEU A 49 -7.93 13.72 -5.24
C LEU A 49 -9.38 13.36 -5.58
N SER A 50 -9.87 13.88 -6.71
CA SER A 50 -11.27 13.69 -7.12
C SER A 50 -11.61 12.21 -7.23
N GLN A 51 -12.90 11.87 -7.16
CA GLN A 51 -13.32 10.47 -7.27
C GLN A 51 -12.89 9.86 -8.62
N ARG A 52 -12.91 10.65 -9.71
CA ARG A 52 -12.38 10.24 -11.02
C ARG A 52 -10.85 10.06 -10.99
N ALA A 53 -10.09 11.04 -10.49
CA ALA A 53 -8.63 10.92 -10.38
C ALA A 53 -8.19 9.77 -9.46
N THR A 54 -8.99 9.44 -8.45
CA THR A 54 -8.76 8.27 -7.59
C THR A 54 -8.96 6.96 -8.37
N SER A 55 -9.94 6.87 -9.28
CA SER A 55 -10.07 5.70 -10.18
C SER A 55 -8.88 5.60 -11.14
N VAL A 56 -8.51 6.71 -11.80
CA VAL A 56 -7.34 6.74 -12.72
C VAL A 56 -6.06 6.32 -12.01
N LEU A 57 -5.86 6.80 -10.78
CA LEU A 57 -4.73 6.42 -9.94
C LEU A 57 -4.74 4.93 -9.59
N ILE A 58 -5.89 4.36 -9.26
CA ILE A 58 -6.02 2.91 -9.00
C ILE A 58 -5.66 2.10 -10.24
N ASP A 59 -6.07 2.55 -11.43
CA ASP A 59 -5.84 1.84 -12.69
C ASP A 59 -4.37 1.88 -13.11
N ALA A 60 -3.77 3.08 -13.18
CA ALA A 60 -2.36 3.25 -13.53
C ALA A 60 -1.40 2.63 -12.49
N TRP A 61 -1.74 2.71 -11.20
CA TRP A 61 -1.02 1.97 -10.16
C TRP A 61 -1.20 0.46 -10.30
N GLY A 62 -2.43 0.00 -10.59
CA GLY A 62 -2.78 -1.42 -10.68
C GLY A 62 -2.02 -2.14 -11.80
N GLU A 63 -1.91 -1.50 -12.96
CA GLU A 63 -1.11 -1.97 -14.11
C GLU A 63 0.37 -2.15 -13.72
N ARG A 64 1.02 -1.10 -13.23
CA ARG A 64 2.42 -1.17 -12.74
C ARG A 64 2.61 -2.12 -11.56
N TYR A 65 1.58 -2.36 -10.75
CA TYR A 65 1.60 -3.30 -9.64
C TYR A 65 1.47 -4.76 -10.12
N MET A 66 0.74 -5.02 -11.21
CA MET A 66 0.66 -6.33 -11.84
C MET A 66 1.94 -6.68 -12.62
N GLU A 67 2.49 -5.74 -13.40
CA GLU A 67 3.78 -5.91 -14.10
C GLU A 67 4.93 -6.29 -13.15
N LEU A 68 4.96 -5.70 -11.96
CA LEU A 68 5.96 -5.98 -10.92
C LEU A 68 5.60 -7.20 -10.04
N SER A 69 4.75 -8.11 -10.52
CA SER A 69 4.30 -9.33 -9.80
C SER A 69 3.86 -9.05 -8.37
N ARG A 70 3.04 -8.00 -8.17
CA ARG A 70 2.51 -7.53 -6.88
C ARG A 70 3.58 -6.98 -5.91
N GLY A 71 4.77 -6.65 -6.42
CA GLY A 71 5.91 -6.08 -5.70
C GLY A 71 5.83 -4.58 -5.40
N ASN A 72 6.96 -4.01 -4.94
CA ASN A 72 7.08 -2.61 -4.55
C ASN A 72 7.48 -1.71 -5.74
N LEU A 73 6.63 -0.72 -6.07
CA LEU A 73 6.94 0.29 -7.08
C LEU A 73 8.10 1.20 -6.62
N LYS A 74 9.14 1.31 -7.46
CA LYS A 74 10.23 2.30 -7.33
C LYS A 74 9.77 3.70 -7.80
N GLN A 75 10.54 4.74 -7.45
CA GLN A 75 10.24 6.15 -7.74
C GLN A 75 9.90 6.42 -9.21
N LYS A 76 10.60 5.80 -10.18
CA LYS A 76 10.31 5.93 -11.62
C LYS A 76 8.84 5.59 -11.94
N HIS A 77 8.35 4.45 -11.46
CA HIS A 77 6.98 4.00 -11.70
C HIS A 77 5.96 4.90 -10.98
N TRP A 78 6.26 5.40 -9.79
CA TRP A 78 5.38 6.37 -9.12
C TRP A 78 5.30 7.71 -9.85
N LYS A 79 6.38 8.15 -10.51
CA LYS A 79 6.36 9.33 -11.36
C LYS A 79 5.52 9.10 -12.63
N GLU A 80 5.73 7.99 -13.34
CA GLU A 80 4.87 7.61 -14.48
C GLU A 80 3.37 7.59 -14.11
N VAL A 81 3.04 7.00 -12.95
CA VAL A 81 1.65 7.00 -12.42
C VAL A 81 1.16 8.43 -12.11
N ALA A 82 2.00 9.28 -11.53
CA ALA A 82 1.64 10.68 -11.25
C ALA A 82 1.43 11.51 -12.54
N ASP A 83 2.21 11.27 -13.59
CA ASP A 83 2.08 11.91 -14.90
C ASP A 83 0.76 11.48 -15.59
N ILE A 84 0.38 10.20 -15.51
CA ILE A 84 -0.92 9.67 -16.00
C ILE A 84 -2.12 10.23 -15.21
N VAL A 85 -1.96 10.46 -13.90
CA VAL A 85 -3.02 11.01 -13.02
C VAL A 85 -3.11 12.54 -13.10
N SER A 86 -2.05 13.22 -13.55
CA SER A 86 -2.02 14.66 -13.76
C SER A 86 -2.55 15.04 -15.15
N SER A 87 -2.21 14.28 -16.20
CA SER A 87 -2.71 14.50 -17.58
C SER A 87 -4.21 14.23 -17.78
N ARG A 88 -4.92 13.74 -16.75
CA ARG A 88 -6.36 13.40 -16.78
C ARG A 88 -7.20 14.18 -15.74
N GLU A 89 -6.63 15.21 -15.11
CA GLU A 89 -7.41 16.32 -14.55
C GLU A 89 -7.10 17.60 -15.33
N ASP A 90 -8.05 18.53 -15.30
CA ASP A 90 -7.98 19.78 -16.04
C ASP A 90 -6.73 20.58 -15.63
N PHE A 91 -6.05 21.19 -16.62
CA PHE A 91 -4.75 21.88 -16.46
C PHE A 91 -4.76 23.08 -15.48
N THR A 92 -5.90 23.41 -14.90
CA THR A 92 -6.11 24.41 -13.85
C THR A 92 -5.69 23.95 -12.44
N LYS A 93 -5.26 22.69 -12.28
CA LYS A 93 -4.79 22.14 -11.00
C LYS A 93 -3.27 21.92 -10.98
N VAL A 94 -2.68 22.15 -9.80
CA VAL A 94 -1.26 21.89 -9.53
C VAL A 94 -0.91 20.42 -9.86
N PRO A 95 0.19 20.15 -10.60
CA PRO A 95 0.63 18.80 -10.90
C PRO A 95 0.81 17.95 -9.63
N LYS A 96 0.34 16.70 -9.66
CA LYS A 96 0.41 15.81 -8.49
C LYS A 96 1.78 15.19 -8.39
N THR A 97 2.28 15.05 -7.17
CA THR A 97 3.54 14.35 -6.94
C THR A 97 3.34 12.84 -6.87
N ASP A 98 4.42 12.11 -7.16
CA ASP A 98 4.59 10.68 -6.92
C ASP A 98 4.25 10.32 -5.45
N ILE A 99 4.67 11.17 -4.50
CA ILE A 99 4.39 11.05 -3.07
C ILE A 99 2.88 11.15 -2.76
N GLN A 100 2.16 12.11 -3.36
CA GLN A 100 0.72 12.23 -3.19
C GLN A 100 -0.03 11.00 -3.74
N CYS A 101 0.39 10.51 -4.91
CA CYS A 101 -0.17 9.31 -5.53
C CYS A 101 0.02 8.07 -4.64
N LYS A 102 1.23 7.86 -4.11
CA LYS A 102 1.54 6.80 -3.15
C LYS A 102 0.68 6.89 -1.88
N ASN A 103 0.65 8.04 -1.22
CA ASN A 103 -0.10 8.24 0.03
C ASN A 103 -1.61 8.01 -0.15
N ARG A 104 -2.16 8.39 -1.31
CA ARG A 104 -3.56 8.09 -1.67
C ARG A 104 -3.78 6.61 -1.91
N ILE A 105 -2.88 5.91 -2.62
CA ILE A 105 -2.95 4.45 -2.81
C ILE A 105 -2.89 3.70 -1.47
N ASP A 106 -2.00 4.06 -0.55
CA ASP A 106 -1.91 3.38 0.74
C ASP A 106 -3.15 3.64 1.62
N THR A 107 -3.74 4.83 1.55
CA THR A 107 -5.05 5.14 2.18
C THR A 107 -6.18 4.28 1.58
N VAL A 108 -6.21 4.15 0.25
CA VAL A 108 -7.18 3.34 -0.50
C VAL A 108 -7.04 1.85 -0.18
N LYS A 109 -5.82 1.32 -0.14
CA LYS A 109 -5.51 -0.06 0.30
C LYS A 109 -5.91 -0.31 1.76
N LYS A 110 -5.69 0.66 2.66
CA LYS A 110 -6.13 0.56 4.07
C LYS A 110 -7.66 0.47 4.16
N LYS A 111 -8.41 1.30 3.40
CA LYS A 111 -9.87 1.22 3.36
C LYS A 111 -10.38 -0.10 2.76
N TYR A 112 -9.76 -0.60 1.69
CA TYR A 112 -10.08 -1.91 1.12
C TYR A 112 -9.96 -3.05 2.14
N LYS A 113 -8.91 -3.08 2.98
CA LYS A 113 -8.79 -4.10 4.04
C LYS A 113 -10.00 -4.09 4.97
N VAL A 114 -10.46 -2.91 5.41
CA VAL A 114 -11.63 -2.74 6.29
C VAL A 114 -12.93 -3.17 5.59
N GLU A 115 -13.15 -2.73 4.34
CA GLU A 115 -14.33 -3.12 3.57
C GLU A 115 -14.35 -4.63 3.28
N LYS A 116 -13.20 -5.25 3.00
CA LYS A 116 -13.09 -6.69 2.75
C LYS A 116 -13.45 -7.52 3.98
N GLN A 117 -13.10 -7.09 5.18
CA GLN A 117 -13.55 -7.76 6.41
C GLN A 117 -15.08 -7.75 6.51
N LYS A 118 -15.76 -6.62 6.26
CA LYS A 118 -17.23 -6.55 6.28
C LYS A 118 -17.89 -7.52 5.31
N VAL A 119 -17.36 -7.62 4.09
CA VAL A 119 -17.87 -8.55 3.06
C VAL A 119 -17.67 -10.01 3.49
N VAL A 120 -16.49 -10.36 4.03
CA VAL A 120 -16.20 -11.71 4.54
C VAL A 120 -17.04 -12.05 5.78
N SER A 121 -17.37 -11.08 6.63
CA SER A 121 -18.31 -11.22 7.74
C SER A 121 -19.79 -11.31 7.32
N GLY A 122 -20.09 -11.48 6.02
CA GLY A 122 -21.46 -11.70 5.53
C GLY A 122 -22.33 -10.44 5.44
N CYS A 123 -21.78 -9.24 5.59
CA CYS A 123 -22.53 -7.97 5.56
C CYS A 123 -22.93 -7.51 4.13
N GLY A 124 -23.13 -8.46 3.21
CA GLY A 124 -23.37 -8.21 1.79
C GLY A 124 -22.15 -7.71 1.01
N PRO A 125 -22.31 -7.40 -0.29
CA PRO A 125 -21.25 -6.79 -1.12
C PRO A 125 -20.96 -5.35 -0.67
N SER A 126 -19.69 -4.92 -0.76
CA SER A 126 -19.32 -3.56 -0.34
C SER A 126 -19.93 -2.52 -1.26
N ARG A 127 -20.57 -1.51 -0.66
CA ARG A 127 -21.16 -0.35 -1.37
C ARG A 127 -20.13 0.72 -1.77
N TRP A 128 -18.83 0.44 -1.61
CA TRP A 128 -17.77 1.41 -1.91
C TRP A 128 -17.26 1.25 -3.36
N PRO A 129 -17.39 2.26 -4.24
CA PRO A 129 -17.20 2.11 -5.70
C PRO A 129 -15.75 1.85 -6.18
N PHE A 130 -14.80 1.64 -5.26
CA PHE A 130 -13.44 1.18 -5.58
C PHE A 130 -13.20 -0.28 -5.14
N PHE A 131 -14.14 -0.92 -4.46
CA PHE A 131 -13.95 -2.24 -3.88
C PHE A 131 -13.65 -3.31 -4.93
N ASP A 132 -14.51 -3.48 -5.94
CA ASP A 132 -14.36 -4.53 -6.96
C ASP A 132 -13.19 -4.29 -7.92
N ARG A 133 -12.77 -3.02 -8.05
CA ARG A 133 -11.56 -2.64 -8.79
C ARG A 133 -10.31 -3.05 -8.01
N LEU A 134 -10.31 -2.89 -6.70
CA LEU A 134 -9.22 -3.34 -5.81
C LEU A 134 -9.22 -4.85 -5.62
N ASP A 135 -10.37 -5.53 -5.47
CA ASP A 135 -10.39 -6.98 -5.26
C ASP A 135 -9.82 -7.74 -6.48
N ARG A 136 -10.04 -7.23 -7.69
CA ARG A 136 -9.41 -7.74 -8.93
C ARG A 136 -7.91 -7.43 -9.07
N LEU A 137 -7.35 -6.50 -8.27
CA LEU A 137 -5.92 -6.14 -8.28
C LEU A 137 -5.14 -6.75 -7.10
N ILE A 138 -5.76 -6.89 -5.92
CA ILE A 138 -5.12 -7.34 -4.68
C ILE A 138 -5.87 -8.47 -3.94
N GLY A 139 -6.98 -8.98 -4.47
CA GLY A 139 -7.63 -10.19 -3.96
C GLY A 139 -6.87 -11.48 -4.30
N PRO A 140 -7.39 -12.65 -3.86
CA PRO A 140 -6.84 -13.96 -4.25
C PRO A 140 -6.96 -14.21 -5.75
N ALA A 141 -8.09 -13.83 -6.36
CA ALA A 141 -8.35 -13.96 -7.80
C ALA A 141 -7.45 -13.08 -8.70
N ALA A 142 -6.64 -12.19 -8.10
CA ALA A 142 -5.61 -11.42 -8.82
C ALA A 142 -4.26 -12.19 -8.94
N ALA A 143 -4.18 -13.41 -8.42
CA ALA A 143 -3.12 -14.36 -8.80
C ALA A 143 -3.56 -15.11 -10.05
N THR A 144 -2.74 -15.12 -11.10
CA THR A 144 -2.99 -15.89 -12.32
C THR A 144 -2.93 -17.40 -12.03
N PRO A 145 -3.83 -18.22 -12.62
CA PRO A 145 -3.84 -19.65 -12.40
C PRO A 145 -2.70 -20.33 -13.16
N ASN A 146 -1.65 -20.72 -12.44
CA ASN A 146 -0.60 -21.60 -12.97
C ASN A 146 -1.09 -23.06 -13.05
N SER A 147 -1.90 -23.33 -14.07
CA SER A 147 -2.42 -24.64 -14.50
C SER A 147 -2.93 -25.58 -13.40
N ASN A 148 -4.24 -25.47 -13.11
CA ASN A 148 -5.17 -26.56 -13.41
C ASN A 148 -6.60 -26.14 -13.06
N THR A 149 -7.42 -25.91 -14.08
CA THR A 149 -8.86 -25.66 -13.93
C THR A 149 -9.60 -26.43 -15.01
N VAL A 150 -10.17 -27.58 -14.63
CA VAL A 150 -11.28 -28.18 -15.38
C VAL A 150 -12.56 -27.43 -14.99
N MET A 151 -13.41 -27.12 -15.97
CA MET A 151 -14.60 -26.26 -15.81
C MET A 151 -15.88 -27.04 -15.45
N GLY A 152 -16.94 -26.30 -15.13
CA GLY A 152 -18.28 -26.82 -14.78
C GLY A 152 -18.82 -26.06 -13.56
N LEU A 153 -19.42 -24.87 -13.63
CA LEU A 153 -20.42 -24.32 -14.57
C LEU A 153 -21.71 -25.13 -14.65
N GLY A 154 -22.81 -24.52 -14.19
CA GLY A 154 -24.19 -24.88 -14.55
C GLY A 154 -25.00 -25.62 -13.47
N PRO A 155 -26.05 -25.00 -12.89
CA PRO A 155 -27.18 -25.75 -12.34
C PRO A 155 -28.10 -26.17 -13.49
N LEU A 156 -28.27 -27.47 -13.73
CA LEU A 156 -29.20 -27.98 -14.75
C LEU A 156 -30.14 -29.04 -14.16
N SER A 157 -31.42 -28.69 -14.05
CA SER A 157 -32.48 -29.62 -13.70
C SER A 157 -32.78 -30.55 -14.86
N THR A 158 -32.75 -31.87 -14.63
CA THR A 158 -33.30 -32.86 -15.55
C THR A 158 -34.03 -33.94 -14.75
N ALA A 159 -35.26 -34.28 -15.13
CA ALA A 159 -36.12 -35.24 -14.42
C ALA A 159 -35.97 -36.68 -14.99
N THR A 160 -36.75 -37.65 -14.46
CA THR A 160 -36.70 -39.13 -14.70
C THR A 160 -35.74 -39.83 -13.72
N VAL A 161 -36.04 -40.91 -12.98
CA VAL A 161 -37.27 -41.66 -12.58
C VAL A 161 -36.85 -42.60 -11.39
N SER A 162 -37.65 -43.29 -10.56
CA SER A 162 -39.06 -43.74 -10.61
C SER A 162 -39.68 -43.95 -9.20
N THR A 163 -40.90 -44.48 -9.17
CA THR A 163 -41.74 -45.03 -8.10
C THR A 163 -41.05 -45.91 -7.04
N GLY A 164 -41.40 -45.76 -5.73
CA GLY A 164 -41.06 -46.78 -4.72
C GLY A 164 -41.29 -46.48 -3.21
N GLY A 165 -42.54 -46.49 -2.72
CA GLY A 165 -42.86 -46.76 -1.29
C GLY A 165 -42.97 -45.55 -0.32
N PRO A 166 -43.64 -45.70 0.84
CA PRO A 166 -44.04 -44.58 1.72
C PRO A 166 -43.26 -44.43 3.05
N LEU A 167 -43.46 -43.26 3.67
CA LEU A 167 -43.05 -42.84 5.03
C LEU A 167 -43.67 -43.71 6.15
N PRO A 168 -43.08 -43.80 7.38
CA PRO A 168 -43.26 -42.71 8.36
C PRO A 168 -42.11 -42.39 9.35
N HIS A 169 -42.00 -41.09 9.66
CA HIS A 169 -41.67 -40.48 10.97
C HIS A 169 -40.65 -41.15 11.91
N GLY A 170 -39.38 -40.72 11.81
CA GLY A 170 -38.38 -40.84 12.88
C GLY A 170 -37.36 -39.70 12.82
N LYS A 171 -37.45 -38.72 13.74
CA LYS A 171 -36.52 -37.57 13.80
C LYS A 171 -35.21 -37.95 14.51
N ALA A 172 -34.30 -38.61 13.79
CA ALA A 172 -32.88 -38.63 14.17
C ALA A 172 -32.16 -37.49 13.44
N VAL A 173 -31.58 -36.54 14.20
CA VAL A 173 -30.70 -35.51 13.63
C VAL A 173 -29.29 -36.08 13.57
N PRO A 174 -28.70 -36.30 12.38
CA PRO A 174 -27.30 -36.69 12.31
C PRO A 174 -26.43 -35.50 12.71
N VAL A 175 -25.78 -35.57 13.87
CA VAL A 175 -24.71 -34.64 14.25
C VAL A 175 -23.46 -34.98 13.43
N GLY A 176 -23.51 -34.62 12.15
CA GLY A 176 -22.40 -34.74 11.22
C GLY A 176 -21.31 -33.74 11.57
N ILE A 177 -20.40 -34.11 12.46
CA ILE A 177 -19.18 -33.34 12.73
C ILE A 177 -18.42 -33.17 11.40
N PRO A 178 -18.21 -31.94 10.89
CA PRO A 178 -17.55 -31.75 9.61
C PRO A 178 -16.13 -32.30 9.62
N VAL A 179 -15.75 -33.04 8.58
CA VAL A 179 -14.45 -33.75 8.51
C VAL A 179 -13.27 -32.81 8.18
N TRP A 180 -13.01 -31.84 9.06
CA TRP A 180 -11.87 -30.92 8.99
C TRP A 180 -10.50 -31.60 8.98
N GLY A 181 -10.43 -32.90 9.31
CA GLY A 181 -9.20 -33.67 9.44
C GLY A 181 -8.26 -33.64 8.23
N SER A 182 -8.73 -33.44 6.99
CA SER A 182 -7.79 -33.23 5.86
C SER A 182 -7.25 -31.81 5.84
N SER A 183 -8.13 -30.81 5.78
CA SER A 183 -7.75 -29.39 5.70
C SER A 183 -6.73 -28.97 6.77
N VAL A 184 -6.87 -29.48 8.00
CA VAL A 184 -5.90 -29.23 9.08
C VAL A 184 -4.52 -29.86 8.78
N ARG A 185 -4.45 -31.11 8.31
CA ARG A 185 -3.18 -31.76 7.94
C ARG A 185 -2.50 -31.06 6.76
N ASP A 186 -3.30 -30.63 5.79
CA ASP A 186 -2.82 -29.95 4.58
C ASP A 186 -2.28 -28.55 4.94
N LEU A 187 -2.93 -27.84 5.87
CA LEU A 187 -2.43 -26.60 6.48
C LEU A 187 -1.13 -26.80 7.28
N THR A 188 -1.05 -27.82 8.15
CA THR A 188 0.19 -28.12 8.90
C THR A 188 1.36 -28.42 7.95
N ARG A 189 1.12 -29.21 6.89
CA ARG A 189 2.13 -29.52 5.87
C ARG A 189 2.58 -28.27 5.11
N ALA A 190 1.67 -27.36 4.80
CA ALA A 190 2.00 -26.08 4.17
C ALA A 190 2.87 -25.21 5.08
N ILE A 191 2.50 -25.06 6.36
CA ILE A 191 3.26 -24.27 7.35
C ILE A 191 4.71 -24.79 7.50
N MET A 192 4.90 -26.11 7.60
CA MET A 192 6.23 -26.72 7.67
C MET A 192 7.08 -26.37 6.43
N LYS A 193 6.52 -26.55 5.22
CA LYS A 193 7.19 -26.18 3.96
C LYS A 193 7.48 -24.69 3.81
N PHE A 194 6.66 -23.81 4.39
CA PHE A 194 6.98 -22.38 4.43
C PHE A 194 8.13 -22.07 5.39
N GLY A 195 8.29 -22.82 6.48
CA GLY A 195 9.47 -22.75 7.35
C GLY A 195 10.75 -23.16 6.62
N GLU A 196 10.76 -24.36 6.04
CA GLU A 196 11.87 -24.90 5.23
C GLU A 196 12.29 -23.91 4.12
N ALA A 197 11.33 -23.38 3.37
CA ALA A 197 11.58 -22.44 2.28
C ALA A 197 12.12 -21.08 2.77
N TYR A 198 11.68 -20.61 3.94
CA TYR A 198 12.18 -19.36 4.53
C TYR A 198 13.62 -19.51 5.06
N GLU A 199 13.90 -20.63 5.75
CA GLU A 199 15.24 -20.96 6.25
C GLU A 199 16.26 -21.09 5.10
N ALA A 200 15.87 -21.76 4.01
CA ALA A 200 16.69 -21.85 2.81
C ALA A 200 16.92 -20.48 2.14
N ALA A 201 15.90 -19.62 2.09
CA ALA A 201 16.01 -18.29 1.48
C ALA A 201 16.93 -17.35 2.27
N GLU A 202 16.83 -17.32 3.61
CA GLU A 202 17.71 -16.50 4.45
C GLU A 202 19.14 -17.08 4.47
N SER A 203 19.29 -18.40 4.44
CA SER A 203 20.60 -19.07 4.30
C SER A 203 21.31 -18.71 2.99
N ALA A 204 20.60 -18.76 1.86
CA ALA A 204 21.16 -18.36 0.56
C ALA A 204 21.55 -16.87 0.53
N LYS A 205 20.76 -16.00 1.16
CA LYS A 205 21.05 -14.57 1.33
C LYS A 205 22.30 -14.33 2.18
N LEU A 206 22.48 -15.07 3.29
CA LEU A 206 23.68 -15.00 4.12
C LEU A 206 24.91 -15.54 3.38
N GLN A 207 24.79 -16.66 2.66
CA GLN A 207 25.88 -17.21 1.81
C GLN A 207 26.33 -16.19 0.76
N HIS A 208 25.40 -15.51 0.08
CA HIS A 208 25.73 -14.47 -0.91
C HIS A 208 26.45 -13.26 -0.27
N ILE A 209 26.08 -12.86 0.96
CA ILE A 209 26.80 -11.81 1.70
C ILE A 209 28.23 -12.28 2.02
N VAL A 210 28.40 -13.50 2.54
CA VAL A 210 29.72 -14.09 2.87
C VAL A 210 30.60 -14.23 1.62
N GLU A 211 30.03 -14.62 0.48
CA GLU A 211 30.79 -14.68 -0.78
C GLU A 211 31.22 -13.29 -1.26
N MET A 212 30.33 -12.30 -1.22
CA MET A 212 30.67 -10.92 -1.57
C MET A 212 31.77 -10.34 -0.65
N GLU A 213 31.72 -10.63 0.66
CA GLU A 213 32.80 -10.26 1.58
C GLU A 213 34.10 -11.05 1.35
N MET A 214 34.02 -12.33 0.98
CA MET A 214 35.19 -13.12 0.57
C MET A 214 35.88 -12.50 -0.65
N GLN A 215 35.12 -12.12 -1.69
CA GLN A 215 35.72 -11.48 -2.87
C GLN A 215 36.29 -10.09 -2.53
N ARG A 216 35.61 -9.31 -1.67
CA ARG A 216 36.15 -8.03 -1.13
C ARG A 216 37.49 -8.25 -0.40
N MET A 217 37.58 -9.27 0.45
CA MET A 217 38.81 -9.59 1.18
C MET A 217 39.92 -10.13 0.28
N LYS A 218 39.60 -10.94 -0.74
CA LYS A 218 40.59 -11.40 -1.73
C LYS A 218 41.23 -10.23 -2.46
N PHE A 219 40.42 -9.30 -2.99
CA PHE A 219 40.93 -8.12 -3.68
C PHE A 219 41.74 -7.19 -2.74
N ALA A 220 41.28 -6.98 -1.51
CA ALA A 220 42.00 -6.18 -0.52
C ALA A 220 43.38 -6.78 -0.18
N LYS A 221 43.47 -8.10 0.01
CA LYS A 221 44.73 -8.80 0.29
C LYS A 221 45.69 -8.78 -0.90
N GLU A 222 45.19 -8.94 -2.13
CA GLU A 222 46.02 -8.82 -3.33
C GLU A 222 46.57 -7.39 -3.46
N LEU A 223 45.75 -6.36 -3.24
CA LEU A 223 46.18 -4.96 -3.27
C LEU A 223 47.24 -4.65 -2.19
N GLU A 224 47.09 -5.22 -0.98
CA GLU A 224 48.07 -5.11 0.10
C GLU A 224 49.40 -5.82 -0.25
N LEU A 225 49.33 -7.02 -0.83
CA LEU A 225 50.50 -7.77 -1.30
C LEU A 225 51.24 -7.03 -2.42
N GLN A 226 50.50 -6.46 -3.39
CA GLN A 226 51.05 -5.61 -4.46
C GLN A 226 51.78 -4.40 -3.86
N ARG A 227 51.16 -3.70 -2.90
CA ARG A 227 51.75 -2.55 -2.19
C ARG A 227 53.03 -2.94 -1.43
N MET A 228 53.00 -4.04 -0.67
CA MET A 228 54.16 -4.53 0.08
C MET A 228 55.30 -4.94 -0.86
N LYS A 229 54.99 -5.66 -1.94
CA LYS A 229 55.96 -6.10 -2.96
C LYS A 229 56.63 -4.91 -3.66
N PHE A 230 55.86 -3.86 -3.99
CA PHE A 230 56.41 -2.62 -4.54
C PHE A 230 57.36 -1.95 -3.54
N MET A 231 56.91 -1.72 -2.30
CA MET A 231 57.69 -1.05 -1.26
C MET A 231 59.00 -1.81 -0.94
N MET A 232 58.93 -3.14 -0.81
CA MET A 232 60.11 -4.00 -0.59
C MET A 232 61.08 -3.92 -1.77
N LYS A 233 60.56 -3.94 -3.01
CA LYS A 233 61.40 -3.81 -4.21
C LYS A 233 62.11 -2.45 -4.24
N THR A 234 61.40 -1.35 -3.99
CA THR A 234 62.00 0.01 -4.00
C THR A 234 63.10 0.15 -2.94
N GLN A 235 62.90 -0.39 -1.73
CA GLN A 235 63.93 -0.38 -0.69
C GLN A 235 65.17 -1.20 -1.09
N LEU A 236 65.00 -2.31 -1.80
CA LEU A 236 66.12 -3.12 -2.29
C LEU A 236 66.90 -2.40 -3.41
N GLU A 237 66.20 -1.80 -4.39
CA GLU A 237 66.83 -1.02 -5.46
C GLU A 237 67.59 0.20 -4.92
N LEU A 238 67.02 0.93 -3.94
CA LEU A 238 67.72 2.03 -3.26
C LEU A 238 68.96 1.55 -2.50
N SER A 239 68.90 0.39 -1.85
CA SER A 239 70.03 -0.18 -1.12
C SER A 239 71.17 -0.61 -2.05
N GLN A 240 70.85 -1.07 -3.27
CA GLN A 240 71.83 -1.45 -4.30
C GLN A 240 72.49 -0.25 -5.00
N LEU A 241 71.87 0.94 -4.94
CA LEU A 241 72.44 2.19 -5.48
C LEU A 241 73.31 2.96 -4.47
N ASN A 242 73.37 2.50 -3.22
CA ASN A 242 74.10 3.13 -2.12
C ASN A 242 75.36 2.32 -1.71
N ASN A 243 75.90 1.51 -2.63
CA ASN A 243 77.04 0.60 -2.42
C ASN A 243 77.82 0.37 -3.73
#